data_AF-A0AA41LBF7-F1
#
_entry.id   AF-A0AA41LBF7-F1
#
_cell.length_a   1.000
_cell.length_b   1.000
_cell.length_c   1.000
_cell.angle_alpha   90.00
_cell.angle_beta   90.00
_cell.angle_gamma   90.00
#
_symmetry.space_group_name_H-M   'P 1'
#
loop_
_entity.id
_entity.type
_entity.pdbx_description
1 polymer ?
#
loop_
_entity_poly.entity_id
_entity_poly.type
_entity_poly.pdbx_seq_one_letter_code
_entity_poly.pdbx_strand_id
1 'polypeptide(L)' 'MHVERRSRPDRAKAIAVNAGLVLLETAGREAAATFLEDAGVPLPVIARVLSEPDRRRAEDLR' A
#
# COMPACT_ATOMS: atom_id res chain seq x y z
N MET A 1 -3.19 3.36 -30.60
CA MET A 1 -2.20 4.30 -30.04
C MET A 1 -2.23 4.18 -28.52
N HIS A 2 -1.06 4.01 -27.92
CA HIS A 2 -0.83 3.74 -26.51
C HIS A 2 -1.42 4.83 -25.61
N VAL A 3 -2.27 4.45 -24.66
CA VAL A 3 -2.66 5.31 -23.54
C VAL A 3 -1.52 5.27 -22.53
N GLU A 4 -0.59 6.21 -22.66
CA GLU A 4 0.38 6.52 -21.61
C GLU A 4 -0.35 7.13 -20.40
N ARG A 5 -0.94 6.28 -19.56
CA ARG A 5 -1.32 6.66 -18.20
C ARG A 5 -0.17 6.33 -17.27
N ARG A 6 0.93 7.09 -17.35
CA ARG A 6 1.78 7.31 -16.18
C ARG A 6 1.04 8.26 -15.24
N SER A 7 -0.07 7.80 -14.67
CA SER A 7 -0.72 8.48 -13.56
C SER A 7 0.31 8.49 -12.43
N ARG A 8 0.68 9.68 -11.96
CA ARG A 8 1.38 9.84 -10.67
C ARG A 8 0.78 8.84 -9.68
N PRO A 9 1.58 8.07 -8.91
CA PRO A 9 1.03 7.20 -7.88
C PRO A 9 0.03 8.01 -7.08
N ASP A 10 -1.20 7.51 -7.01
CA ASP A 10 -2.30 8.15 -6.30
C ASP A 10 -1.81 8.47 -4.88
N ARG A 11 -1.55 9.75 -4.61
CA ARG A 11 -0.85 10.18 -3.40
C ARG A 11 -1.61 9.73 -2.15
N ALA A 12 -2.94 9.67 -2.25
CA ALA A 12 -3.80 9.17 -1.19
C ALA A 12 -3.54 7.68 -0.92
N LYS A 13 -3.41 6.86 -1.98
CA LYS A 13 -3.06 5.44 -1.83
C LYS A 13 -1.67 5.23 -1.26
N ALA A 14 -0.68 6.04 -1.64
CA ALA A 14 0.65 5.95 -1.07
C ALA A 14 0.65 6.24 0.45
N ILE A 15 -0.11 7.26 0.88
CA ILE A 15 -0.28 7.58 2.30
C ILE A 15 -0.97 6.42 3.04
N ALA A 16 -2.04 5.86 2.47
CA ALA A 16 -2.74 4.73 3.07
C ALA A 16 -1.84 3.49 3.19
N VAL A 17 -1.04 3.17 2.16
CA VAL A 17 -0.10 2.05 2.21
C VAL A 17 0.95 2.25 3.32
N ASN A 18 1.49 3.45 3.46
CA ASN A 18 2.48 3.73 4.51
C ASN A 18 1.89 3.66 5.92
N ALA A 19 0.66 4.16 6.13
CA ALA A 19 -0.06 3.98 7.38
C ALA A 19 -0.37 2.50 7.67
N GLY A 20 -0.74 1.72 6.65
CA GLY A 20 -0.94 0.28 6.76
C GLY A 20 0.32 -0.49 7.16
N LEU A 21 1.49 -0.08 6.68
CA LEU A 21 2.78 -0.66 7.10
C LEU A 21 3.08 -0.39 8.57
N VAL A 22 2.80 0.83 9.07
CA VAL A 22 2.96 1.16 10.50
C VAL A 22 1.97 0.35 11.36
N LEU A 23 0.73 0.18 10.90
CA LEU A 23 -0.27 -0.65 11.57
C LEU A 23 0.14 -2.13 11.59
N LEU A 24 0.76 -2.63 10.53
CA LEU A 24 1.25 -4.01 10.48
C LEU A 24 2.26 -4.28 11.61
N GLU A 25 3.15 -3.33 11.89
CA GLU A 25 4.17 -3.46 12.94
C GLU A 25 3.60 -3.27 14.35
N THR A 26 2.63 -2.39 14.51
CA THR A 26 2.13 -1.97 15.84
C THR A 26 0.88 -2.71 16.30
N ALA A 27 0.00 -3.08 15.38
CA ALA A 27 -1.31 -3.68 15.64
C ALA A 27 -1.51 -5.04 14.94
N GLY A 28 -0.56 -5.44 14.08
CA GLY A 28 -0.58 -6.74 13.42
C GLY A 28 -1.36 -6.77 12.11
N ARG A 29 -1.37 -7.95 11.49
CA ARG A 29 -1.79 -8.15 10.10
C ARG A 29 -3.26 -7.84 9.84
N GLU A 30 -4.14 -8.24 10.74
CA GLU A 30 -5.60 -8.07 10.58
C GLU A 30 -6.01 -6.59 10.61
N ALA A 31 -5.45 -5.83 11.56
CA ALA A 31 -5.67 -4.39 11.66
C ALA A 31 -5.17 -3.64 10.42
N ALA A 32 -4.00 -3.99 9.91
CA ALA A 32 -3.46 -3.42 8.69
C ALA A 32 -4.29 -3.75 7.44
N ALA A 33 -4.78 -5.00 7.32
CA ALA A 33 -5.63 -5.40 6.22
C ALA A 33 -6.95 -4.62 6.19
N THR A 34 -7.61 -4.54 7.35
CA THR A 34 -8.88 -3.82 7.53
C THR A 34 -8.73 -2.33 7.18
N PHE A 35 -7.68 -1.69 7.70
CA PHE A 35 -7.41 -0.29 7.40
C PHE A 35 -7.19 -0.02 5.91
N LEU A 36 -6.44 -0.88 5.21
CA LEU A 36 -6.17 -0.71 3.78
C LEU A 36 -7.43 -0.95 2.93
N GLU A 37 -8.27 -1.90 3.33
CA GLU A 37 -9.56 -2.15 2.70
C GLU A 37 -10.50 -0.95 2.84
N ASP A 38 -10.64 -0.40 4.05
CA ASP A 38 -11.43 0.81 4.33
C ASP A 38 -10.91 2.03 3.56
N ALA A 39 -9.60 2.11 3.35
CA ALA A 39 -8.96 3.16 2.53
C ALA A 39 -9.15 2.96 1.01
N GLY A 40 -9.87 1.92 0.58
CA GLY A 40 -10.13 1.63 -0.84
C GLY A 40 -8.91 1.10 -1.60
N VAL A 41 -7.94 0.53 -0.89
CA VAL A 41 -6.77 -0.10 -1.52
C VAL A 41 -7.20 -1.45 -2.14
N PRO A 42 -6.89 -1.72 -3.42
CA PRO A 42 -7.30 -2.97 -4.05
C PRO A 42 -6.68 -4.19 -3.35
N LEU A 43 -7.45 -5.27 -3.19
CA LEU A 43 -7.01 -6.51 -2.54
C LEU A 43 -5.65 -7.06 -3.03
N PRO A 44 -5.32 -7.06 -4.35
CA PRO A 44 -3.99 -7.48 -4.81
C PRO A 44 -2.84 -6.62 -4.26
N VAL A 45 -3.10 -5.33 -4.05
CA VAL A 45 -2.12 -4.39 -3.46
C VAL A 45 -1.99 -4.66 -1.97
N ILE A 46 -3.12 -4.88 -1.25
CA ILE A 46 -3.11 -5.25 0.17
C ILE A 46 -2.29 -6.53 0.38
N ALA A 47 -2.58 -7.58 -0.39
CA ALA A 47 -1.85 -8.85 -0.30
C ALA A 47 -0.35 -8.66 -0.50
N ARG A 48 0.06 -7.85 -1.49
CA ARG A 48 1.46 -7.53 -1.75
C ARG A 48 2.11 -6.76 -0.59
N VAL A 49 1.43 -5.73 -0.07
CA VAL A 49 1.94 -4.92 1.05
C VAL A 49 2.16 -5.76 2.30
N LEU A 50 1.21 -6.65 2.62
CA LEU A 50 1.29 -7.50 3.81
C LEU A 50 2.26 -8.68 3.66
N SER A 51 2.59 -9.10 2.44
CA SER A 51 3.50 -10.23 2.17
C SER A 51 4.94 -9.79 1.88
N GLU A 52 5.12 -8.59 1.34
CA GLU A 52 6.41 -8.04 0.92
C GLU A 52 6.61 -6.59 1.42
N PRO A 53 6.54 -6.34 2.75
CA PRO A 53 6.61 -4.98 3.29
C PRO A 53 7.92 -4.26 2.93
N ASP A 54 9.05 -4.99 2.92
CA ASP A 54 10.37 -4.42 2.64
C ASP A 54 10.56 -4.00 1.19
N ARG A 55 9.89 -4.69 0.26
CA ARG A 55 9.94 -4.34 -1.17
C ARG A 55 9.30 -2.96 -1.40
N ARG A 56 8.30 -2.59 -0.60
CA ARG A 56 7.64 -1.29 -0.73
C ARG A 56 8.42 -0.16 -0.08
N ARG A 57 9.15 -0.43 1.01
CA ARG A 57 10.10 0.52 1.60
C ARG A 57 11.22 0.91 0.63
N ALA A 58 11.74 -0.06 -0.14
CA ALA A 58 12.77 0.20 -1.14
C ALA A 58 12.29 1.06 -2.33
N GLU A 59 10.99 1.02 -2.65
CA GLU A 59 10.38 1.87 -3.68
C GLU A 59 10.15 3.31 -3.20
N ASP A 60 9.98 3.55 -1.89
CA ASP A 60 9.81 4.89 -1.31
C ASP A 60 11.14 5.65 -1.08
N LEU A 61 12.26 4.92 -1.04
CA LEU A 61 13.62 5.49 -0.90
C LEU A 61 14.26 5.90 -2.24
N ARG A 62 13.56 5.70 -3.38
CA ARG A 62 14.03 6.04 -4.73
C ARG A 62 13.32 7.27 -5.27
#